data_AF-A0A834IJT4-F1
#
_entry.id   AF-A0A834IJT4-F1
#
_cell.length_a   1.000
_cell.length_b   1.000
_cell.length_c   1.000
_cell.angle_alpha   90.00
_cell.angle_beta   90.00
_cell.angle_gamma   90.00
#
_symmetry.space_group_name_H-M   'P 1'
#
loop_
_entity.id
_entity.type
_entity.pdbx_description
1 polymer ?
#
loop_
_entity_poly.entity_id
_entity_poly.type
_entity_poly.pdbx_seq_one_letter_code
_entity_poly.pdbx_strand_id
1 'polypeptide(L)'
;MGRQVIGLDSGQIQKAIRSNGAFVIKASEMQQIINHSVINYKAFFRWLYASIMRLMEEQVPSDIQKMTQQNLSCIAEFLQHFDNYGSGYRKGSTFIMERIGQYMVDSDLTIKPDMTGNEWTQLLEENQCLKMHEGILQHYLDKSLIQVFNEMKKNVEGVFETPTEKISQQLTPIGKFLGMSIQPNLPKPTSFNTSSNTVLMATQSSSRSIYLFDVGFGADSNCQIRCGNIFFTDHALYESNFDDAFKVVDAKFYSSSILSVLLQDTSRPDVSLIVQLLLVPLLKQLKEIDTSININEQSITQIDSRLFGQDIMKYLDMPVSAFSVSGSRRVCIVLGETKRKIKLYEMECEEDEEEDTEMTSMVKDESMQDSYSMASGE
;
A
#
# COMPACT_ATOMS: atom_id res chain seq x y z
N MET A 1 16.68 26.25 -7.48
CA MET A 1 15.45 26.62 -8.22
C MET A 1 14.37 25.53 -8.23
N GLY A 2 14.67 24.22 -8.21
CA GLY A 2 13.64 23.16 -8.25
C GLY A 2 12.68 23.04 -7.06
N ARG A 3 13.07 23.48 -5.84
CA ARG A 3 12.24 23.32 -4.63
C ARG A 3 10.94 24.16 -4.65
N GLN A 4 10.98 25.36 -5.23
CA GLN A 4 9.80 26.25 -5.30
C GLN A 4 8.76 25.79 -6.33
N VAL A 5 9.20 25.10 -7.40
CA VAL A 5 8.33 24.61 -8.47
C VAL A 5 7.38 23.52 -7.97
N ILE A 6 7.88 22.67 -7.07
CA ILE A 6 7.12 21.57 -6.44
C ILE A 6 6.34 22.07 -5.20
N GLY A 7 6.48 23.35 -4.81
CA GLY A 7 5.74 23.90 -3.67
C GLY A 7 6.28 23.55 -2.28
N LEU A 8 7.56 23.16 -2.18
CA LEU A 8 8.20 22.96 -0.88
C LEU A 8 8.60 24.31 -0.26
N ASP A 9 7.95 24.67 0.85
CA ASP A 9 8.28 25.87 1.61
C ASP A 9 9.39 25.60 2.64
N SER A 10 10.44 26.41 2.60
CA SER A 10 11.57 26.28 3.52
C SER A 10 11.17 26.60 4.97
N GLY A 11 10.23 27.53 5.17
CA GLY A 11 9.74 27.90 6.50
C GLY A 11 8.98 26.77 7.17
N GLN A 12 8.05 26.14 6.44
CA GLN A 12 7.32 24.95 6.92
C GLN A 12 8.25 23.78 7.24
N ILE A 13 9.24 23.50 6.38
CA ILE A 13 10.23 22.45 6.65
C ILE A 13 11.02 22.75 7.92
N GLN A 14 11.49 23.99 8.09
CA GLN A 14 12.24 24.39 9.28
C GLN A 14 11.37 24.29 10.54
N LYS A 15 10.09 24.68 10.46
CA LYS A 15 9.13 24.51 11.54
C LYS A 15 8.92 23.05 11.91
N ALA A 16 8.80 22.16 10.91
CA ALA A 16 8.68 20.72 11.13
C ALA A 16 9.94 20.14 11.80
N ILE A 17 11.14 20.56 11.38
CA ILE A 17 12.42 20.16 12.00
C ILE A 17 12.46 20.62 13.47
N ARG A 18 12.09 21.87 13.77
CA ARG A 18 12.04 22.38 15.15
C ARG A 18 11.03 21.61 16.00
N SER A 19 9.84 21.33 15.47
CA SER A 19 8.80 20.57 16.16
C SER A 19 9.25 19.14 16.46
N ASN A 20 10.00 18.51 15.55
CA ASN A 20 10.63 17.21 15.78
C ASN A 20 11.69 17.27 16.87
N GLY A 21 12.55 18.30 16.87
CA GLY A 21 13.53 18.50 17.94
C GLY A 21 12.86 18.70 19.31
N ALA A 22 11.78 19.48 19.37
CA ALA A 22 10.99 19.65 20.59
C ALA A 22 10.39 18.33 21.09
N PHE A 23 9.92 17.47 20.17
CA PHE A 23 9.44 16.13 20.49
C PHE A 23 10.55 15.24 21.07
N VAL A 24 11.76 15.25 20.49
CA VAL A 24 12.90 14.48 21.00
C VAL A 24 13.30 14.93 22.41
N ILE A 25 13.31 16.24 22.68
CA ILE A 25 13.56 16.78 24.02
C ILE A 25 12.50 16.27 24.99
N LYS A 26 11.22 16.33 24.61
CA LYS A 26 10.12 15.89 25.48
C LYS A 26 10.13 14.38 25.74
N ALA A 27 10.52 13.58 24.75
CA ALA A 27 10.71 12.14 24.90
C ALA A 27 11.88 11.83 25.85
N SER A 28 12.96 12.61 25.77
CA SER A 28 14.12 12.47 26.66
C SER A 28 13.75 12.82 28.11
N GLU A 29 12.97 13.87 28.32
CA GLU A 29 12.41 14.23 29.64
C GLU A 29 11.54 13.09 30.21
N MET A 30 10.64 12.52 29.41
CA MET A 30 9.82 11.37 29.84
C MET A 30 10.70 10.16 30.19
N GLN A 31 11.75 9.89 29.43
CA GLN A 31 12.70 8.81 29.72
C GLN A 31 13.39 9.02 31.08
N GLN A 32 13.79 10.26 31.40
CA GLN A 32 14.37 10.58 32.72
C GLN A 32 13.37 10.34 33.85
N ILE A 33 12.12 10.73 33.67
CA ILE A 33 11.05 10.52 34.66
C ILE A 33 10.75 9.04 34.85
N ILE A 34 10.75 8.24 33.78
CA ILE A 34 10.62 6.78 33.86
C ILE A 34 11.77 6.19 34.67
N ASN A 35 13.02 6.53 34.34
CA ASN A 35 14.19 6.03 35.03
C ASN A 35 14.15 6.37 36.53
N HIS A 36 13.81 7.62 36.85
CA HIS A 36 13.66 8.07 38.24
C HIS A 36 12.54 7.32 38.98
N SER A 37 11.38 7.17 38.33
CA SER A 37 10.24 6.47 38.91
C SER A 37 10.55 5.00 39.17
N VAL A 38 11.25 4.31 38.25
CA VAL A 38 11.63 2.90 38.41
C VAL A 38 12.55 2.70 39.63
N ILE A 39 13.50 3.61 39.85
CA ILE A 39 14.37 3.57 41.03
C ILE A 39 13.53 3.69 42.31
N ASN A 40 12.61 4.66 42.34
CA ASN A 40 11.72 4.90 43.48
C ASN A 40 10.78 3.72 43.76
N TYR A 41 10.15 3.16 42.72
CA TYR A 41 9.31 1.96 42.84
C TYR A 41 10.09 0.77 43.37
N LYS A 42 11.30 0.52 42.85
CA LYS A 42 12.14 -0.60 43.30
C LYS A 42 12.52 -0.44 44.78
N ALA A 43 12.85 0.77 45.22
CA ALA A 43 13.13 1.06 46.63
C ALA A 43 11.89 0.86 47.51
N PHE A 44 10.74 1.38 47.08
CA PHE A 44 9.47 1.26 47.80
C PHE A 44 9.00 -0.18 47.95
N PHE A 45 8.93 -0.96 46.86
CA PHE A 45 8.46 -2.35 46.94
C PHE A 45 9.42 -3.23 47.74
N ARG A 46 10.74 -2.99 47.64
CA ARG A 46 11.73 -3.69 48.47
C ARG A 46 11.52 -3.40 49.97
N TRP A 47 11.21 -2.15 50.32
CA TRP A 47 10.85 -1.77 51.69
C TRP A 47 9.55 -2.39 52.16
N LEU A 48 8.50 -2.31 51.34
CA LEU A 48 7.18 -2.82 51.67
C LEU A 48 7.23 -4.34 51.88
N TYR A 49 7.90 -5.07 50.99
CA TYR A 49 8.10 -6.51 51.12
C TYR A 49 8.84 -6.86 52.42
N ALA A 50 9.93 -6.16 52.74
CA ALA A 50 10.67 -6.37 53.99
C ALA A 50 9.78 -6.13 55.22
N SER A 51 8.90 -5.13 55.15
CA SER A 51 7.97 -4.79 56.23
C SER A 51 6.90 -5.85 56.42
N ILE A 52 6.32 -6.37 55.32
CA ILE A 52 5.34 -7.46 55.36
C ILE A 52 5.96 -8.73 55.94
N MET A 53 7.15 -9.14 55.46
CA MET A 53 7.86 -10.32 55.96
C MET A 53 8.12 -10.24 57.48
N ARG A 54 8.52 -9.06 57.99
CA ARG A 54 8.69 -8.82 59.43
C ARG A 54 7.39 -8.96 60.21
N LEU A 55 6.27 -8.47 59.64
CA LEU A 55 4.95 -8.57 60.26
C LEU A 55 4.40 -10.00 60.26
N MET A 56 4.78 -10.82 59.27
CA MET A 56 4.42 -12.25 59.20
C MET A 56 5.38 -13.16 60.00
N GLU A 57 6.34 -12.59 60.74
CA GLU A 57 7.38 -13.32 61.49
C GLU A 57 8.24 -14.28 60.65
N GLU A 58 8.32 -14.04 59.34
CA GLU A 58 9.16 -14.82 58.42
C GLU A 58 10.60 -14.28 58.34
N GLN A 59 11.56 -15.15 58.03
CA GLN A 59 12.96 -14.78 57.84
C GLN A 59 13.09 -13.86 56.61
N VAL A 60 13.45 -12.59 56.85
CA VAL A 60 13.72 -11.64 55.76
C VAL A 60 15.01 -12.04 55.04
N PRO A 61 15.00 -12.24 53.72
CA PRO A 61 16.22 -12.52 52.96
C PRO A 61 17.31 -11.46 53.22
N SER A 62 18.55 -11.90 53.44
CA SER A 62 19.70 -11.04 53.75
C SER A 62 19.96 -9.98 52.67
N ASP A 63 19.59 -10.29 51.42
CA ASP A 63 19.66 -9.37 50.28
C ASP A 63 18.69 -8.20 50.37
N ILE A 64 17.63 -8.27 51.18
CA ILE A 64 16.60 -7.25 51.36
C ILE A 64 16.86 -6.40 52.62
N GLN A 65 17.51 -6.98 53.63
CA GLN A 65 17.86 -6.29 54.88
C GLN A 65 18.80 -5.08 54.70
N LYS A 66 19.59 -5.05 53.63
CA LYS A 66 20.46 -3.92 53.29
C LYS A 66 19.64 -2.80 52.63
N MET A 67 19.05 -1.93 53.45
CA MET A 67 18.47 -0.65 53.03
C MET A 67 19.43 0.49 53.35
N THR A 68 19.81 1.26 52.34
CA THR A 68 20.70 2.42 52.50
C THR A 68 19.90 3.68 52.85
N GLN A 69 20.58 4.69 53.41
CA GLN A 69 19.99 6.04 53.63
C GLN A 69 19.43 6.65 52.34
N GLN A 70 20.08 6.39 51.20
CA GLN A 70 19.61 6.82 49.88
C GLN A 70 18.26 6.17 49.51
N ASN A 71 18.08 4.88 49.80
CA ASN A 71 16.79 4.22 49.57
C ASN A 71 15.68 4.82 50.44
N LEU A 72 15.98 5.17 51.70
CA LEU A 72 15.03 5.83 52.59
C LEU A 72 14.61 7.21 52.05
N SER A 73 15.55 7.97 51.47
CA SER A 73 15.26 9.23 50.79
C SER A 73 14.34 9.03 49.57
N CYS A 74 14.63 8.04 48.71
CA CYS A 74 13.78 7.71 47.56
C CYS A 74 12.36 7.29 47.97
N ILE A 75 12.22 6.57 49.09
CA ILE A 75 10.92 6.15 49.63
C ILE A 75 10.16 7.36 50.18
N ALA A 76 10.83 8.24 50.95
CA ALA A 76 10.21 9.46 51.47
C ALA A 76 9.74 10.37 50.33
N GLU A 77 10.58 10.56 49.30
CA GLU A 77 10.22 11.29 48.10
C GLU A 77 9.03 10.62 47.39
N PHE A 78 9.06 9.30 47.19
CA PHE A 78 7.96 8.57 46.57
C PHE A 78 6.63 8.74 47.34
N LEU A 79 6.67 8.67 48.67
CA LEU A 79 5.49 8.83 49.54
C LEU A 79 4.97 10.27 49.57
N GLN A 80 5.84 11.29 49.54
CA GLN A 80 5.39 12.69 49.43
C GLN A 80 4.57 12.93 48.14
N HIS A 81 4.84 12.17 47.09
CA HIS A 81 4.06 12.24 45.86
C HIS A 81 2.68 11.54 45.96
N PHE A 82 2.36 10.83 47.05
CA PHE A 82 0.99 10.33 47.32
C PHE A 82 0.09 11.44 47.89
N ASP A 83 0.64 12.40 48.64
CA ASP A 83 -0.13 13.35 49.44
C ASP A 83 -0.86 14.44 48.62
N ASN A 84 -0.57 14.56 47.32
CA ASN A 84 -1.35 15.45 46.43
C ASN A 84 -2.72 14.87 46.02
N TYR A 85 -3.05 13.64 46.43
CA TYR A 85 -4.36 13.04 46.21
C TYR A 85 -5.34 13.40 47.33
N GLY A 86 -6.11 14.48 47.15
CA GLY A 86 -7.26 14.74 48.04
C GLY A 86 -7.92 16.10 47.97
N SER A 87 -7.35 17.10 47.30
CA SER A 87 -7.90 18.47 47.31
C SER A 87 -8.84 18.80 46.13
N GLY A 88 -9.09 17.84 45.22
CA GLY A 88 -9.97 18.02 44.07
C GLY A 88 -11.18 17.09 44.10
N TYR A 89 -12.39 17.66 44.10
CA TYR A 89 -13.70 17.00 44.09
C TYR A 89 -13.90 16.00 42.93
N ARG A 90 -13.30 14.80 42.97
CA ARG A 90 -13.80 13.62 42.24
C ARG A 90 -13.61 12.36 43.08
N LYS A 91 -14.74 11.86 43.57
CA LYS A 91 -14.89 10.61 44.31
C LYS A 91 -14.63 9.45 43.35
N GLY A 92 -13.39 8.98 43.30
CA GLY A 92 -12.96 7.84 42.51
C GLY A 92 -11.46 7.66 42.69
N SER A 93 -11.07 6.74 43.58
CA SER A 93 -9.68 6.42 43.88
C SER A 93 -9.04 5.66 42.72
N THR A 94 -8.60 6.37 41.69
CA THR A 94 -7.67 5.83 40.71
C THR A 94 -6.27 6.24 41.12
N PHE A 95 -5.56 5.31 41.75
CA PHE A 95 -4.11 5.32 41.90
C PHE A 95 -3.50 5.37 40.50
N ILE A 96 -3.13 6.56 40.01
CA ILE A 96 -2.46 6.70 38.73
C ILE A 96 -1.00 6.96 39.03
N MET A 97 -0.15 6.26 38.28
CA MET A 97 1.29 6.50 38.12
C MET A 97 1.52 7.92 37.55
N GLU A 98 1.17 8.94 38.33
CA GLU A 98 0.66 10.26 37.89
C GLU A 98 1.70 11.07 37.11
N ARG A 99 2.96 10.95 37.50
CA ARG A 99 4.07 11.69 36.87
C ARG A 99 4.41 11.19 35.47
N ILE A 100 4.26 9.88 35.22
CA ILE A 100 4.42 9.28 33.88
C ILE A 100 3.10 9.42 33.10
N GLY A 101 1.97 9.17 33.77
CA GLY A 101 0.63 9.17 33.18
C GLY A 101 0.29 10.51 32.50
N GLN A 102 0.62 11.64 33.11
CA GLN A 102 0.36 12.97 32.53
C GLN A 102 1.05 13.21 31.16
N TYR A 103 2.16 12.53 30.86
CA TYR A 103 2.81 12.65 29.54
C TYR A 103 2.04 11.92 28.44
N MET A 104 1.28 10.89 28.82
CA MET A 104 0.50 10.03 27.92
C MET A 104 -0.94 10.53 27.71
N VAL A 105 -1.34 11.61 28.39
CA VAL A 105 -2.66 12.23 28.23
C VAL A 105 -2.52 13.49 27.39
N ASP A 106 -3.48 13.73 26.50
CA ASP A 106 -3.56 14.96 25.69
C ASP A 106 -4.09 16.14 26.54
N SER A 107 -3.31 16.52 27.56
CA SER A 107 -3.61 17.62 28.49
C SER A 107 -2.32 18.19 29.06
N ASP A 108 -2.36 19.44 29.53
CA ASP A 108 -1.20 20.07 30.13
C ASP A 108 -0.72 19.31 31.39
N LEU A 109 0.59 19.36 31.62
CA LEU A 109 1.24 18.73 32.77
C LEU A 109 0.81 19.43 34.06
N THR A 110 0.32 18.64 35.01
CA THR A 110 0.00 19.13 36.36
C THR A 110 1.27 19.22 37.21
N ILE A 111 2.18 18.24 37.07
CA ILE A 111 3.48 18.21 37.73
C ILE A 111 4.55 18.55 36.70
N LYS A 112 4.99 19.82 36.71
CA LYS A 112 6.03 20.30 35.79
C LYS A 112 7.40 19.72 36.18
N PRO A 113 8.29 19.50 35.20
CA PRO A 113 9.66 19.11 35.50
C PRO A 113 10.38 20.25 36.20
N ASP A 114 11.17 19.92 37.21
CA ASP A 114 11.98 20.90 37.93
C ASP A 114 13.22 21.25 37.09
N MET A 115 13.34 22.53 36.74
CA MET A 115 14.48 23.07 35.99
C MET A 115 15.45 23.84 36.88
N THR A 116 15.23 23.87 38.20
CA THR A 116 16.12 24.56 39.13
C THR A 116 17.52 23.93 39.10
N GLY A 117 18.54 24.77 38.94
CA GLY A 117 19.94 24.34 38.81
C GLY A 117 20.37 23.96 37.38
N ASN A 118 19.50 24.07 36.37
CA ASN A 118 19.89 23.87 34.98
C ASN A 118 20.50 25.17 34.38
N GLU A 119 21.83 25.22 34.31
CA GLU A 119 22.60 26.36 33.79
C GLU A 119 22.20 26.76 32.36
N TRP A 120 21.81 25.79 31.52
CA TRP A 120 21.36 26.05 30.15
C TRP A 120 20.01 26.76 30.12
N THR A 121 19.09 26.38 31.01
CA THR A 121 17.77 27.03 31.10
C THR A 121 17.92 28.46 31.62
N GLN A 122 18.77 28.65 32.64
CA GLN A 122 19.10 29.97 33.16
C GLN A 122 19.71 30.88 32.08
N LEU A 123 20.68 30.37 31.31
CA LEU A 123 21.29 31.10 30.19
C LEU A 123 20.25 31.55 29.15
N LEU A 124 19.31 30.68 28.79
CA LEU A 124 18.26 30.99 27.82
C LEU A 124 17.22 31.99 28.36
N GLU A 125 16.95 31.98 29.66
CA GLU A 125 16.08 32.96 30.31
C GLU A 125 16.73 34.36 30.37
N GLU A 126 18.04 34.41 30.63
CA GLU A 126 18.83 35.64 30.63
C GLU A 126 19.02 36.23 29.21
N ASN A 127 18.98 35.39 28.16
CA ASN A 127 19.25 35.79 26.77
C ASN A 127 18.06 35.54 25.84
N GLN A 128 17.14 36.50 25.74
CA GLN A 128 15.95 36.36 24.88
C GLN A 128 16.28 36.18 23.39
N CYS A 129 17.36 36.79 22.89
CA CYS A 129 17.79 36.64 21.50
C CYS A 129 18.20 35.20 21.18
N LEU A 130 18.86 34.51 22.12
CA LEU A 130 19.22 33.10 21.99
C LEU A 130 17.97 32.21 22.08
N LYS A 131 17.05 32.51 22.99
CA LYS A 131 15.79 31.76 23.13
C LYS A 131 14.92 31.78 21.86
N MET A 132 14.95 32.88 21.11
CA MET A 132 14.22 33.02 19.85
C MET A 132 15.02 32.59 18.62
N HIS A 133 16.29 32.19 18.79
CA HIS A 133 17.17 31.87 17.68
C HIS A 133 16.72 30.59 16.95
N GLU A 134 16.83 30.62 15.63
CA GLU A 134 16.32 29.58 14.74
C GLU A 134 16.92 28.18 14.94
N GLY A 135 18.14 28.14 15.44
CA GLY A 135 18.89 26.92 15.74
C GLY A 135 18.66 26.35 17.13
N ILE A 136 17.93 27.04 18.01
CA ILE A 136 17.62 26.54 19.35
C ILE A 136 16.32 25.75 19.31
N LEU A 137 16.38 24.52 19.81
CA LEU A 137 15.22 23.66 19.93
C LEU A 137 14.36 24.11 21.10
N GLN A 138 13.06 24.23 20.86
CA GLN A 138 12.12 24.69 21.87
C GLN A 138 11.79 23.58 22.87
N HIS A 139 11.85 23.92 24.15
CA HIS A 139 11.46 23.03 25.24
C HIS A 139 10.09 23.46 25.80
N TYR A 140 9.10 22.58 25.70
CA TYR A 140 7.77 22.81 26.26
C TYR A 140 7.65 22.17 27.65
N LEU A 141 7.62 23.00 28.70
CA LEU A 141 7.57 22.56 30.11
C LEU A 141 6.17 22.19 30.59
N ASP A 142 5.15 22.73 29.92
CA ASP A 142 3.73 22.63 30.27
C ASP A 142 2.97 21.61 29.43
N LYS A 143 3.44 21.29 28.22
CA LYS A 143 2.78 20.33 27.34
C LYS A 143 3.06 18.87 27.70
N SER A 144 2.16 17.96 27.37
CA SER A 144 2.41 16.51 27.41
C SER A 144 3.18 16.01 26.18
N LEU A 145 3.63 14.75 26.23
CA LEU A 145 4.29 14.13 25.07
C LEU A 145 3.33 13.99 23.88
N ILE A 146 2.06 13.66 24.16
CA ILE A 146 1.01 13.52 23.13
C ILE A 146 0.73 14.86 22.43
N GLN A 147 0.63 15.96 23.18
CA GLN A 147 0.44 17.29 22.59
C GLN A 147 1.59 17.66 21.64
N VAL A 148 2.85 17.45 22.07
CA VAL A 148 4.03 17.75 21.25
C VAL A 148 4.12 16.81 20.03
N PHE A 149 3.74 15.55 20.18
CA PHE A 149 3.64 14.60 19.07
C PHE A 149 2.59 15.05 18.04
N ASN A 150 1.39 15.42 18.49
CA ASN A 150 0.31 15.88 17.60
C ASN A 150 0.71 17.18 16.87
N GLU A 151 1.38 18.10 17.55
CA GLU A 151 1.91 19.32 16.94
C GLU A 151 2.98 19.01 15.88
N MET A 152 3.91 18.09 16.19
CA MET A 152 4.93 17.63 15.25
C MET A 152 4.32 16.94 14.03
N LYS A 153 3.39 16.02 14.25
CA LYS A 153 2.66 15.34 13.18
C LYS A 153 1.97 16.34 12.25
N LYS A 154 1.20 17.28 12.81
CA LYS A 154 0.52 18.33 12.03
C LYS A 154 1.50 19.17 11.22
N ASN A 155 2.63 19.56 11.81
CA ASN A 155 3.64 20.35 11.12
C ASN A 155 4.30 19.55 9.98
N VAL A 156 4.51 18.24 10.14
CA VAL A 156 5.03 17.36 9.09
C VAL A 156 4.02 17.14 7.98
N GLU A 157 2.75 16.87 8.31
CA GLU A 157 1.67 16.71 7.32
C GLU A 157 1.50 17.98 6.47
N GLY A 158 1.54 19.16 7.09
CA GLY A 158 1.44 20.44 6.38
C GLY A 158 2.54 20.67 5.32
N VAL A 159 3.73 20.08 5.49
CA VAL A 159 4.82 20.15 4.49
C VAL A 159 4.42 19.47 3.17
N PHE A 160 3.55 18.45 3.23
CA PHE A 160 3.15 17.66 2.06
C PHE A 160 1.83 18.12 1.42
N GLU A 161 1.03 18.93 2.13
CA GLU A 161 -0.19 19.54 1.58
C GLU A 161 0.15 20.51 0.44
N THR A 162 1.09 21.43 0.68
CA THR A 162 1.44 22.49 -0.29
C THR A 162 1.93 21.93 -1.64
N PRO A 163 2.80 20.90 -1.69
CA PRO A 163 3.16 20.26 -2.96
C PRO A 163 2.00 19.63 -3.70
N THR A 164 1.10 18.96 -2.98
CA THR A 164 -0.06 18.29 -3.59
C THR A 164 -0.94 19.30 -4.31
N GLU A 165 -1.21 20.45 -3.67
CA GLU A 165 -1.99 21.53 -4.27
C GLU A 165 -1.27 22.15 -5.47
N LYS A 166 0.02 22.47 -5.35
CA LYS A 166 0.77 23.11 -6.45
C LYS A 166 0.94 22.21 -7.67
N ILE A 167 1.23 20.92 -7.46
CA ILE A 167 1.33 19.95 -8.56
C ILE A 167 -0.03 19.86 -9.25
N SER A 168 -1.13 19.73 -8.47
CA SER A 168 -2.48 19.62 -9.02
C SER A 168 -2.89 20.86 -9.82
N GLN A 169 -2.51 22.07 -9.37
CA GLN A 169 -2.75 23.32 -10.11
C GLN A 169 -1.92 23.42 -11.41
N GLN A 170 -0.78 22.75 -11.48
CA GLN A 170 0.07 22.70 -12.68
C GLN A 170 -0.41 21.66 -13.70
N LEU A 171 -1.23 20.69 -13.28
CA LEU A 171 -1.83 19.73 -14.20
C LEU A 171 -2.93 20.41 -15.02
N THR A 172 -2.62 20.70 -16.27
CA THR A 172 -3.61 21.16 -17.24
C THR A 172 -4.02 20.00 -18.15
N PRO A 173 -5.33 19.80 -18.37
CA PRO A 173 -5.77 18.78 -19.32
C PRO A 173 -5.31 19.20 -20.72
N ILE A 174 -4.42 18.39 -21.31
CA ILE A 174 -3.85 18.64 -22.64
C ILE A 174 -4.88 18.37 -23.75
N GLY A 175 -5.76 17.40 -23.54
CA GLY A 175 -6.80 17.05 -24.51
C GLY A 175 -7.99 16.39 -23.84
N LYS A 176 -9.17 16.67 -24.37
CA LYS A 176 -10.41 15.95 -24.08
C LYS A 176 -11.04 15.58 -25.41
N PHE A 177 -11.29 14.31 -25.61
CA PHE A 177 -12.05 13.81 -26.74
C PHE A 177 -13.30 13.12 -26.20
N LEU A 178 -14.42 13.25 -26.92
CA LEU A 178 -15.62 12.49 -26.56
C LEU A 178 -15.36 11.03 -26.91
N GLY A 179 -15.23 10.21 -25.88
CA GLY A 179 -15.19 8.76 -26.05
C GLY A 179 -16.49 8.23 -26.67
N MET A 180 -16.41 7.06 -27.27
CA MET A 180 -17.54 6.42 -27.95
C MET A 180 -18.65 6.04 -26.97
N SER A 181 -19.87 5.90 -27.49
CA SER A 181 -20.98 5.30 -26.73
C SER A 181 -20.70 3.82 -26.54
N ILE A 182 -20.05 3.48 -25.42
CA ILE A 182 -19.84 2.08 -25.03
C ILE A 182 -21.22 1.54 -24.62
N GLN A 183 -21.67 0.48 -25.29
CA GLN A 183 -22.94 -0.15 -24.95
C GLN A 183 -22.94 -0.56 -23.47
N PRO A 184 -24.04 -0.34 -22.73
CA PRO A 184 -24.09 -0.43 -21.27
C PRO A 184 -23.76 -1.82 -20.69
N ASN A 185 -23.79 -2.87 -21.52
CA ASN A 185 -23.62 -4.26 -21.11
C ASN A 185 -22.29 -4.90 -21.57
N LEU A 186 -21.36 -4.13 -22.16
CA LEU A 186 -20.06 -4.65 -22.56
C LEU A 186 -18.95 -4.38 -21.52
N PRO A 187 -17.98 -5.31 -21.35
CA PRO A 187 -16.83 -5.07 -20.48
C PRO A 187 -16.08 -3.80 -20.88
N LYS A 188 -15.83 -2.97 -19.86
CA LYS A 188 -15.18 -1.65 -19.89
C LYS A 188 -13.65 -1.79 -20.08
N PRO A 189 -12.90 -0.68 -20.30
CA PRO A 189 -11.65 -0.64 -21.06
C PRO A 189 -10.64 -1.69 -20.59
N THR A 190 -10.08 -2.38 -21.57
CA THR A 190 -9.53 -3.70 -21.36
C THR A 190 -8.05 -3.65 -20.99
N SER A 191 -7.27 -2.70 -21.51
CA SER A 191 -5.91 -2.44 -21.03
C SER A 191 -5.29 -1.13 -21.53
N PHE A 192 -4.28 -0.64 -20.81
CA PHE A 192 -3.41 0.46 -21.23
C PHE A 192 -1.96 -0.03 -21.32
N ASN A 193 -1.21 0.49 -22.29
CA ASN A 193 0.24 0.38 -22.34
C ASN A 193 0.81 1.78 -22.53
N THR A 194 1.63 2.22 -21.58
CA THR A 194 2.15 3.59 -21.52
C THR A 194 3.65 3.59 -21.77
N SER A 195 4.09 4.36 -22.78
CA SER A 195 5.49 4.71 -23.00
C SER A 195 5.73 6.19 -22.64
N SER A 196 6.96 6.69 -22.80
CA SER A 196 7.29 8.09 -22.46
C SER A 196 6.45 9.10 -23.23
N ASN A 197 6.07 8.79 -24.48
CA ASN A 197 5.42 9.74 -25.39
C ASN A 197 4.15 9.17 -26.04
N THR A 198 3.79 7.91 -25.77
CA THR A 198 2.59 7.30 -26.34
C THR A 198 1.81 6.51 -25.31
N VAL A 199 0.49 6.53 -25.43
CA VAL A 199 -0.43 5.68 -24.67
C VAL A 199 -1.23 4.87 -25.65
N LEU A 200 -1.08 3.55 -25.58
CA LEU A 200 -1.93 2.61 -26.29
C LEU A 200 -3.08 2.20 -25.38
N MET A 201 -4.29 2.17 -25.93
CA MET A 201 -5.48 1.75 -25.21
C MET A 201 -6.31 0.82 -26.09
N ALA A 202 -6.66 -0.34 -25.54
CA ALA A 202 -7.61 -1.25 -26.15
C ALA A 202 -8.93 -1.18 -25.37
N THR A 203 -10.05 -1.06 -26.09
CA THR A 203 -11.39 -1.10 -25.50
C THR A 203 -12.32 -1.91 -26.37
N GLN A 204 -13.22 -2.66 -25.75
CA GLN A 204 -14.22 -3.39 -26.51
C GLN A 204 -15.23 -2.40 -27.14
N SER A 205 -15.46 -2.57 -28.44
CA SER A 205 -16.40 -1.78 -29.25
C SER A 205 -17.77 -2.45 -29.26
N SER A 206 -17.76 -3.71 -29.66
CA SER A 206 -18.92 -4.57 -29.87
C SER A 206 -18.60 -5.97 -29.35
N SER A 207 -19.55 -6.91 -29.44
CA SER A 207 -19.27 -8.31 -29.12
C SER A 207 -18.20 -8.91 -30.02
N ARG A 208 -17.87 -8.32 -31.18
CA ARG A 208 -16.97 -8.88 -32.19
C ARG A 208 -15.75 -8.03 -32.50
N SER A 209 -15.63 -6.87 -31.85
CA SER A 209 -14.57 -5.93 -32.19
C SER A 209 -14.03 -5.15 -31.00
N ILE A 210 -12.79 -4.69 -31.16
CA ILE A 210 -12.09 -3.82 -30.22
C ILE A 210 -11.63 -2.57 -30.94
N TYR A 211 -11.72 -1.43 -30.27
CA TYR A 211 -11.02 -0.23 -30.69
C TYR A 211 -9.62 -0.23 -30.11
N LEU A 212 -8.63 0.00 -30.97
CA LEU A 212 -7.26 0.29 -30.59
C LEU A 212 -7.00 1.78 -30.79
N PHE A 213 -6.58 2.43 -29.72
CA PHE A 213 -6.15 3.82 -29.69
C PHE A 213 -4.64 3.89 -29.53
N ASP A 214 -4.05 4.79 -30.29
CA ASP A 214 -2.67 5.22 -30.14
C ASP A 214 -2.65 6.74 -29.95
N VAL A 215 -2.35 7.16 -28.72
CA VAL A 215 -2.36 8.54 -28.28
C VAL A 215 -0.91 8.99 -28.14
N GLY A 216 -0.44 9.81 -29.07
CA GLY A 216 0.89 10.42 -29.06
C GLY A 216 0.87 11.80 -28.41
N PHE A 217 1.85 12.06 -27.55
CA PHE A 217 2.09 13.37 -26.94
C PHE A 217 3.32 14.03 -27.59
N GLY A 218 3.09 15.12 -28.31
CA GLY A 218 4.15 15.94 -28.89
C GLY A 218 4.77 16.90 -27.86
N ALA A 219 5.96 17.43 -28.17
CA ALA A 219 6.65 18.42 -27.35
C ALA A 219 5.83 19.71 -27.11
N ASP A 220 4.95 20.04 -28.06
CA ASP A 220 4.13 21.26 -28.03
C ASP A 220 2.78 21.08 -27.29
N SER A 221 2.63 20.02 -26.48
CA SER A 221 1.34 19.67 -25.86
C SER A 221 0.21 19.41 -26.87
N ASN A 222 0.55 19.09 -28.11
CA ASN A 222 -0.42 18.59 -29.07
C ASN A 222 -0.62 17.09 -28.87
N CYS A 223 -1.88 16.69 -28.79
CA CYS A 223 -2.29 15.30 -28.67
C CYS A 223 -2.70 14.79 -30.04
N GLN A 224 -1.93 13.86 -30.61
CA GLN A 224 -2.31 13.16 -31.83
C GLN A 224 -2.97 11.84 -31.45
N ILE A 225 -4.18 11.61 -31.95
CA ILE A 225 -4.93 10.38 -31.65
C ILE A 225 -5.14 9.63 -32.94
N ARG A 226 -4.69 8.37 -32.99
CA ARG A 226 -4.99 7.44 -34.06
C ARG A 226 -5.85 6.31 -33.52
N CYS A 227 -6.84 5.88 -34.28
CA CYS A 227 -7.62 4.70 -33.90
C CYS A 227 -8.16 3.92 -35.09
N GLY A 228 -8.44 2.65 -34.82
CA GLY A 228 -9.03 1.69 -35.73
C GLY A 228 -9.89 0.69 -34.96
N ASN A 229 -10.88 0.13 -35.65
CA ASN A 229 -11.73 -0.94 -35.14
C ASN A 229 -11.20 -2.27 -35.66
N ILE A 230 -10.83 -3.17 -34.76
CA ILE A 230 -10.31 -4.50 -35.09
C ILE A 230 -11.44 -5.48 -34.86
N PHE A 231 -11.88 -6.16 -35.92
CA PHE A 231 -12.91 -7.19 -35.83
C PHE A 231 -12.30 -8.57 -36.01
N PHE A 232 -12.92 -9.57 -35.37
CA PHE A 232 -12.47 -10.96 -35.37
C PHE A 232 -13.49 -11.82 -36.12
N THR A 233 -13.04 -12.52 -37.16
CA THR A 233 -13.85 -13.47 -37.94
C THR A 233 -13.33 -14.89 -37.78
N ASP A 234 -14.13 -15.88 -38.20
CA ASP A 234 -13.66 -17.26 -38.24
C ASP A 234 -12.39 -17.40 -39.08
N HIS A 235 -11.41 -18.11 -38.52
CA HIS A 235 -10.13 -18.40 -39.13
C HIS A 235 -10.15 -19.75 -39.86
N ALA A 236 -11.14 -20.59 -39.62
CA ALA A 236 -11.29 -21.89 -40.25
C ALA A 236 -12.60 -21.94 -41.05
N LEU A 237 -12.45 -21.98 -42.37
CA LEU A 237 -13.39 -22.48 -43.41
C LEU A 237 -13.57 -21.46 -44.53
N TYR A 238 -12.91 -21.77 -45.65
CA TYR A 238 -13.43 -21.42 -46.96
C TYR A 238 -14.87 -21.98 -47.05
N GLU A 239 -15.85 -21.13 -47.39
CA GLU A 239 -17.18 -21.50 -47.91
C GLU A 239 -18.35 -21.82 -46.95
N SER A 240 -18.39 -21.36 -45.70
CA SER A 240 -19.67 -21.37 -44.95
C SER A 240 -19.98 -20.06 -44.22
N ASN A 241 -21.28 -19.76 -44.10
CA ASN A 241 -21.86 -18.43 -43.86
C ASN A 241 -21.12 -17.56 -42.82
N PHE A 242 -20.85 -16.32 -43.24
CA PHE A 242 -19.91 -15.35 -42.68
C PHE A 242 -20.24 -14.72 -41.30
N ASP A 243 -21.27 -15.16 -40.58
CA ASP A 243 -21.92 -14.26 -39.61
C ASP A 243 -21.62 -14.43 -38.11
N ASP A 244 -21.15 -15.56 -37.58
CA ASP A 244 -21.21 -15.77 -36.10
C ASP A 244 -20.21 -16.79 -35.50
N ALA A 245 -18.88 -16.60 -35.63
CA ALA A 245 -17.93 -17.56 -35.04
C ALA A 245 -17.29 -17.14 -33.70
N PHE A 246 -16.91 -15.87 -33.49
CA PHE A 246 -16.17 -15.47 -32.29
C PHE A 246 -16.71 -14.20 -31.62
N LYS A 247 -16.79 -14.26 -30.29
CA LYS A 247 -17.11 -13.14 -29.42
C LYS A 247 -15.86 -12.71 -28.66
N VAL A 248 -15.55 -11.41 -28.69
CA VAL A 248 -14.52 -10.79 -27.86
C VAL A 248 -14.97 -10.79 -26.39
N VAL A 249 -14.15 -11.41 -25.54
CA VAL A 249 -14.37 -11.51 -24.09
C VAL A 249 -13.51 -10.49 -23.34
N ASP A 250 -12.22 -10.43 -23.65
CA ASP A 250 -11.25 -9.56 -22.97
C ASP A 250 -10.05 -9.26 -23.88
N ALA A 251 -9.30 -8.19 -23.61
CA ALA A 251 -8.07 -7.85 -24.32
C ALA A 251 -7.01 -7.29 -23.35
N LYS A 252 -5.76 -7.71 -23.48
CA LYS A 252 -4.68 -7.28 -22.60
C LYS A 252 -3.37 -7.16 -23.36
N PHE A 253 -2.61 -6.09 -23.13
CA PHE A 253 -1.25 -5.98 -23.63
C PHE A 253 -0.33 -7.02 -22.96
N TYR A 254 0.18 -7.97 -23.74
CA TYR A 254 1.21 -8.92 -23.30
C TYR A 254 2.56 -8.22 -23.16
N SER A 255 2.87 -7.32 -24.09
CA SER A 255 4.07 -6.48 -24.11
C SER A 255 3.77 -5.13 -24.77
N SER A 256 4.80 -4.28 -24.94
CA SER A 256 4.70 -3.06 -25.74
C SER A 256 4.52 -3.31 -27.25
N SER A 257 4.69 -4.55 -27.71
CA SER A 257 4.60 -4.94 -29.12
C SER A 257 3.46 -5.92 -29.42
N ILE A 258 2.79 -6.47 -28.40
CA ILE A 258 1.78 -7.52 -28.56
C ILE A 258 0.53 -7.20 -27.74
N LEU A 259 -0.63 -7.23 -28.41
CA LEU A 259 -1.94 -7.22 -27.79
C LEU A 259 -2.54 -8.62 -27.83
N SER A 260 -2.75 -9.23 -26.67
CA SER A 260 -3.48 -10.49 -26.58
C SER A 260 -4.97 -10.22 -26.50
N VAL A 261 -5.77 -11.07 -27.15
CA VAL A 261 -7.22 -10.99 -27.19
C VAL A 261 -7.79 -12.36 -26.87
N LEU A 262 -8.74 -12.39 -25.94
CA LEU A 262 -9.49 -13.57 -25.54
C LEU A 262 -10.82 -13.59 -26.27
N LEU A 263 -11.04 -14.65 -27.04
CA LEU A 263 -12.23 -14.88 -27.85
C LEU A 263 -12.96 -16.13 -27.36
N GLN A 264 -14.28 -16.12 -27.46
CA GLN A 264 -15.16 -17.25 -27.19
C GLN A 264 -15.84 -17.65 -28.49
N ASP A 265 -15.75 -18.93 -28.86
CA ASP A 265 -16.46 -19.45 -30.04
C ASP A 265 -17.98 -19.42 -29.75
N THR A 266 -18.74 -18.74 -30.61
CA THR A 266 -20.20 -18.61 -30.48
C THR A 266 -20.95 -19.83 -30.97
N SER A 267 -20.34 -20.64 -31.85
CA SER A 267 -20.89 -21.92 -32.31
C SER A 267 -20.56 -23.06 -31.34
N ARG A 268 -19.39 -23.00 -30.68
CA ARG A 268 -18.93 -23.97 -29.69
C ARG A 268 -18.59 -23.27 -28.36
N PRO A 269 -19.54 -23.12 -27.43
CA PRO A 269 -19.31 -22.40 -26.17
C PRO A 269 -18.25 -23.04 -25.26
N ASP A 270 -17.91 -24.31 -25.47
CA ASP A 270 -16.84 -24.98 -24.73
C ASP A 270 -15.44 -24.65 -25.27
N VAL A 271 -15.34 -23.99 -26.42
CA VAL A 271 -14.07 -23.65 -27.08
C VAL A 271 -13.83 -22.15 -27.03
N SER A 272 -12.66 -21.78 -26.51
CA SER A 272 -12.18 -20.40 -26.50
C SER A 272 -10.83 -20.31 -27.20
N LEU A 273 -10.43 -19.09 -27.57
CA LEU A 273 -9.23 -18.84 -28.34
C LEU A 273 -8.48 -17.63 -27.76
N ILE A 274 -7.18 -17.75 -27.60
CA ILE A 274 -6.30 -16.59 -27.38
C ILE A 274 -5.61 -16.28 -28.70
N VAL A 275 -5.71 -15.03 -29.14
CA VAL A 275 -5.01 -14.51 -30.32
C VAL A 275 -4.01 -13.45 -29.87
N GLN A 276 -2.77 -13.54 -30.32
CA GLN A 276 -1.78 -12.47 -30.13
C GLN A 276 -1.65 -11.63 -31.40
N LEU A 277 -1.96 -10.34 -31.30
CA LEU A 277 -1.86 -9.38 -32.38
C LEU A 277 -0.55 -8.60 -32.27
N LEU A 278 0.26 -8.64 -33.34
CA LEU A 278 1.46 -7.82 -33.45
C LEU A 278 1.08 -6.35 -33.66
N LEU A 279 1.48 -5.48 -32.73
CA LEU A 279 1.11 -4.07 -32.75
C LEU A 279 1.81 -3.29 -33.85
N VAL A 280 3.07 -3.59 -34.17
CA VAL A 280 3.85 -2.81 -35.16
C VAL A 280 3.16 -2.68 -36.52
N PRO A 281 2.69 -3.76 -37.18
CA PRO A 281 1.98 -3.64 -38.45
C PRO A 281 0.55 -3.08 -38.27
N LEU A 282 -0.11 -3.40 -37.16
CA LEU A 282 -1.45 -2.95 -36.84
C LEU A 282 -1.54 -1.42 -36.63
N LEU A 283 -0.57 -0.84 -35.91
CA LEU A 283 -0.47 0.60 -35.66
C LEU A 283 -0.32 1.42 -36.94
N LYS A 284 0.20 0.84 -38.02
CA LYS A 284 0.32 1.50 -39.33
C LYS A 284 -1.01 1.65 -40.06
N GLN A 285 -2.02 0.85 -39.70
CA GLN A 285 -3.36 0.93 -40.29
C GLN A 285 -4.31 1.87 -39.55
N LEU A 286 -3.90 2.36 -38.38
CA LEU A 286 -4.70 3.31 -37.61
C LEU A 286 -4.75 4.66 -38.32
N LYS A 287 -5.94 5.27 -38.31
CA LYS A 287 -6.18 6.57 -38.91
C LYS A 287 -6.21 7.64 -37.83
N GLU A 288 -5.66 8.81 -38.13
CA GLU A 288 -5.79 9.98 -37.27
C GLU A 288 -7.25 10.42 -37.15
N ILE A 289 -7.66 10.72 -35.92
CA ILE A 289 -9.02 11.09 -35.57
C ILE A 289 -9.06 12.56 -35.17
N ASP A 290 -10.05 13.26 -35.69
CA ASP A 290 -10.40 14.59 -35.22
C ASP A 290 -11.07 14.52 -33.84
N THR A 291 -10.40 15.08 -32.84
CA THR A 291 -10.83 15.05 -31.43
C THR A 291 -12.06 15.92 -31.16
N SER A 292 -12.47 16.76 -32.11
CA SER A 292 -13.66 17.61 -32.01
C SER A 292 -14.97 16.88 -32.36
N ILE A 293 -14.89 15.69 -32.96
CA ILE A 293 -16.04 14.93 -33.45
C ILE A 293 -16.20 13.63 -32.64
N ASN A 294 -17.44 13.18 -32.46
CA ASN A 294 -17.70 11.86 -31.89
C ASN A 294 -17.12 10.76 -32.79
N ILE A 295 -16.30 9.90 -32.21
CA ILE A 295 -15.78 8.72 -32.89
C ILE A 295 -16.96 7.80 -33.20
N ASN A 296 -17.18 7.53 -34.48
CA ASN A 296 -18.17 6.57 -34.96
C ASN A 296 -17.50 5.52 -35.86
N GLU A 297 -18.17 4.39 -36.09
CA GLU A 297 -17.63 3.29 -36.90
C GLU A 297 -17.27 3.69 -38.34
N GLN A 298 -17.89 4.76 -38.86
CA GLN A 298 -17.65 5.28 -40.22
C GLN A 298 -16.41 6.19 -40.29
N SER A 299 -16.00 6.80 -39.18
CA SER A 299 -14.87 7.73 -39.08
C SER A 299 -13.52 7.03 -38.95
N ILE A 300 -13.52 5.73 -38.66
CA ILE A 300 -12.34 4.93 -38.30
C ILE A 300 -12.12 3.77 -39.27
N THR A 301 -10.86 3.34 -39.38
CA THR A 301 -10.50 2.19 -40.22
C THR A 301 -11.05 0.91 -39.61
N GLN A 302 -11.69 0.08 -40.45
CA GLN A 302 -12.09 -1.28 -40.09
C GLN A 302 -10.96 -2.25 -40.48
N ILE A 303 -10.46 -2.98 -39.50
CA ILE A 303 -9.25 -3.81 -39.61
C ILE A 303 -9.62 -5.26 -39.31
N ASP A 304 -9.33 -6.14 -40.25
CA ASP A 304 -9.51 -7.59 -40.09
C ASP A 304 -8.33 -8.18 -39.30
N SER A 305 -8.61 -8.83 -38.17
CA SER A 305 -7.58 -9.47 -37.34
C SER A 305 -6.77 -10.54 -38.10
N ARG A 306 -7.34 -11.13 -39.16
CA ARG A 306 -6.69 -12.16 -39.99
C ARG A 306 -5.41 -11.68 -40.67
N LEU A 307 -5.24 -10.37 -40.83
CA LEU A 307 -4.05 -9.80 -41.44
C LEU A 307 -2.84 -9.78 -40.49
N PHE A 308 -3.04 -9.99 -39.18
CA PHE A 308 -2.03 -9.71 -38.15
C PHE A 308 -1.87 -10.80 -37.07
N GLY A 309 -2.74 -11.81 -37.05
CA GLY A 309 -2.80 -12.82 -35.98
C GLY A 309 -2.56 -14.27 -36.40
N GLN A 310 -2.09 -14.55 -37.61
CA GLN A 310 -2.05 -15.92 -38.16
C GLN A 310 -1.07 -16.86 -37.45
N ASP A 311 0.00 -16.33 -36.84
CA ASP A 311 1.11 -17.17 -36.39
C ASP A 311 1.09 -17.50 -34.89
N ILE A 312 0.20 -16.88 -34.08
CA ILE A 312 0.20 -17.06 -32.62
C ILE A 312 -1.23 -17.13 -32.07
N MET A 313 -1.81 -18.32 -32.17
CA MET A 313 -3.12 -18.65 -31.63
C MET A 313 -3.04 -19.84 -30.69
N LYS A 314 -3.84 -19.82 -29.62
CA LYS A 314 -3.93 -20.93 -28.65
C LYS A 314 -5.39 -21.26 -28.35
N TYR A 315 -5.81 -22.47 -28.70
CA TYR A 315 -7.14 -22.98 -28.40
C TYR A 315 -7.24 -23.41 -26.94
N LEU A 316 -8.43 -23.21 -26.36
CA LEU A 316 -8.73 -23.51 -24.97
C LEU A 316 -10.04 -24.30 -24.91
N ASP A 317 -9.99 -25.51 -24.38
CA ASP A 317 -11.19 -26.32 -24.11
C ASP A 317 -11.79 -25.92 -22.75
N MET A 318 -12.32 -24.70 -22.70
CA MET A 318 -13.21 -24.23 -21.63
C MET A 318 -13.93 -22.94 -22.03
N PRO A 319 -15.13 -22.68 -21.47
CA PRO A 319 -15.75 -21.37 -21.52
C PRO A 319 -14.99 -20.38 -20.62
N VAL A 320 -14.80 -19.15 -21.10
CA VAL A 320 -13.91 -18.15 -20.47
C VAL A 320 -14.65 -16.85 -20.08
N SER A 321 -14.19 -16.20 -19.01
CA SER A 321 -14.71 -14.90 -18.58
C SER A 321 -13.69 -13.76 -18.66
N ALA A 322 -12.42 -14.04 -18.38
CA ALA A 322 -11.35 -13.05 -18.34
C ALA A 322 -10.00 -13.74 -18.41
N PHE A 323 -8.95 -12.96 -18.66
CA PHE A 323 -7.57 -13.43 -18.60
C PHE A 323 -6.61 -12.35 -18.14
N SER A 324 -5.42 -12.78 -17.76
CA SER A 324 -4.29 -11.92 -17.45
C SER A 324 -3.05 -12.46 -18.14
N VAL A 325 -2.20 -11.58 -18.63
CA VAL A 325 -1.02 -11.92 -19.42
C VAL A 325 0.21 -11.22 -18.86
N SER A 326 1.37 -11.84 -19.02
CA SER A 326 2.65 -11.25 -18.62
C SER A 326 3.74 -11.62 -19.62
N GLY A 327 4.16 -10.64 -20.43
CA GLY A 327 5.26 -10.84 -21.37
C GLY A 327 6.61 -11.07 -20.71
N SER A 328 6.88 -10.42 -19.56
CA SER A 328 8.14 -10.64 -18.84
C SER A 328 8.26 -12.03 -18.23
N ARG A 329 7.13 -12.67 -17.91
CA ARG A 329 7.09 -14.02 -17.34
C ARG A 329 6.68 -15.09 -18.36
N ARG A 330 6.35 -14.68 -19.59
CA ARG A 330 5.94 -15.57 -20.70
C ARG A 330 4.70 -16.42 -20.41
N VAL A 331 3.79 -15.92 -19.57
CA VAL A 331 2.61 -16.66 -19.10
C VAL A 331 1.31 -15.92 -19.34
N CYS A 332 0.25 -16.71 -19.46
CA CYS A 332 -1.14 -16.30 -19.49
C CYS A 332 -1.93 -17.08 -18.45
N ILE A 333 -2.87 -16.43 -17.77
CA ILE A 333 -3.80 -17.07 -16.84
C ILE A 333 -5.21 -16.76 -17.32
N VAL A 334 -6.00 -17.80 -17.52
CA VAL A 334 -7.39 -17.72 -18.00
C VAL A 334 -8.34 -18.11 -16.88
N LEU A 335 -9.36 -17.27 -16.67
CA LEU A 335 -10.45 -17.50 -15.75
C LEU A 335 -11.66 -18.03 -16.51
N GLY A 336 -12.20 -19.16 -16.06
CA GLY A 336 -13.41 -19.74 -16.64
C GLY A 336 -14.66 -18.90 -16.38
N GLU A 337 -15.71 -19.14 -17.17
CA GLU A 337 -16.98 -18.39 -17.08
C GLU A 337 -17.60 -18.42 -15.67
N THR A 338 -17.54 -19.57 -14.99
CA THR A 338 -18.04 -19.76 -13.61
C THR A 338 -17.19 -19.10 -12.53
N LYS A 339 -16.04 -18.52 -12.90
CA LYS A 339 -15.03 -17.93 -12.01
C LYS A 339 -14.41 -18.89 -10.98
N ARG A 340 -14.61 -20.20 -11.14
CA ARG A 340 -14.05 -21.25 -10.26
C ARG A 340 -12.85 -21.96 -10.85
N LYS A 341 -12.77 -22.05 -12.18
CA LYS A 341 -11.70 -22.73 -12.90
C LYS A 341 -10.67 -21.69 -13.36
N ILE A 342 -9.42 -21.89 -13.02
CA ILE A 342 -8.29 -21.07 -13.47
C ILE A 342 -7.31 -22.01 -14.17
N LYS A 343 -6.89 -21.65 -15.39
CA LYS A 343 -5.83 -22.38 -16.12
C LYS A 343 -4.67 -21.43 -16.39
N LEU A 344 -3.45 -21.91 -16.16
CA LEU A 344 -2.22 -21.20 -16.50
C LEU A 344 -1.65 -21.81 -17.78
N TYR A 345 -1.19 -20.94 -18.67
CA TYR A 345 -0.60 -21.30 -19.95
C TYR A 345 0.75 -20.60 -20.09
N GLU A 346 1.76 -21.36 -20.48
CA GLU A 346 2.99 -20.79 -21.02
C GLU A 346 2.76 -20.42 -22.49
N MET A 347 3.27 -19.25 -22.88
CA MET A 347 3.01 -18.65 -24.19
C MET A 347 4.22 -18.75 -25.15
N GLU A 348 5.37 -19.25 -24.68
CA GLU A 348 6.62 -19.33 -25.46
C GLU A 348 7.25 -20.73 -25.47
N CYS A 349 6.52 -21.78 -25.11
CA CYS A 349 6.96 -23.15 -25.34
C CYS A 349 6.44 -23.63 -26.70
N GLU A 350 7.37 -24.06 -27.56
CA GLU A 350 7.03 -25.03 -28.62
C GLU A 350 6.39 -26.22 -27.92
N GLU A 351 5.24 -26.67 -28.43
CA GLU A 351 4.55 -27.84 -27.91
C GLU A 351 5.43 -29.06 -28.21
N ASP A 352 6.30 -29.42 -27.27
CA ASP A 352 6.82 -30.79 -27.18
C ASP A 352 5.61 -31.67 -26.84
N GLU A 353 4.93 -32.13 -27.88
CA GLU A 353 3.92 -33.19 -27.81
C GLU A 353 4.55 -34.44 -27.21
N GLU A 354 4.35 -34.70 -25.92
CA GLU A 354 4.19 -36.07 -25.43
C GLU A 354 3.01 -36.14 -24.45
N GLU A 355 1.93 -36.71 -24.96
CA GLU A 355 0.77 -37.20 -24.22
C GLU A 355 1.19 -38.25 -23.16
N ASP A 356 0.33 -38.37 -22.15
CA ASP A 356 0.22 -39.47 -21.19
C ASP A 356 1.23 -39.57 -20.04
N THR A 357 0.76 -39.17 -18.86
CA THR A 357 0.83 -40.08 -17.70
C THR A 357 -0.39 -39.88 -16.81
N GLU A 358 -1.33 -40.81 -16.93
CA GLU A 358 -2.37 -41.06 -15.94
C GLU A 358 -1.72 -41.22 -14.56
N MET A 359 -1.92 -40.25 -13.66
CA MET A 359 -1.64 -40.45 -12.23
C MET A 359 -2.72 -41.34 -11.62
N THR A 360 -2.62 -42.65 -11.83
CA THR A 360 -3.35 -43.62 -11.01
C THR A 360 -2.85 -43.56 -9.57
N SER A 361 -3.78 -43.30 -8.68
CA SER A 361 -3.72 -43.38 -7.23
C SER A 361 -3.17 -44.71 -6.71
N MET A 362 -2.10 -44.68 -5.92
CA MET A 362 -1.87 -45.64 -4.82
C MET A 362 -1.12 -44.95 -3.67
N VAL A 363 -1.86 -44.29 -2.78
CA VAL A 363 -1.39 -44.04 -1.41
C VAL A 363 -1.53 -45.37 -0.67
N LYS A 364 -0.42 -46.08 -0.48
CA LYS A 364 -0.34 -47.16 0.49
C LYS A 364 -0.28 -46.52 1.88
N ASP A 365 -1.38 -46.68 2.59
CA ASP A 365 -1.52 -46.39 4.02
C ASP A 365 -1.02 -47.63 4.79
N GLU A 366 0.14 -47.55 5.43
CA GLU A 366 0.52 -48.48 6.50
C GLU A 366 0.76 -47.67 7.77
N SER A 367 -0.33 -47.44 8.48
CA SER A 367 -0.37 -46.88 9.83
C SER A 367 0.32 -47.80 10.83
N MET A 368 1.18 -47.20 11.64
CA MET A 368 1.75 -47.75 12.86
C MET A 368 0.68 -48.39 13.77
N GLN A 369 0.92 -49.62 14.21
CA GLN A 369 0.33 -50.17 15.42
C GLN A 369 1.45 -50.70 16.32
N ASP A 370 1.85 -49.87 17.28
CA ASP A 370 2.51 -50.32 18.50
C ASP A 370 1.44 -50.79 19.49
N SER A 371 1.55 -52.05 19.93
CA SER A 371 0.99 -52.47 21.22
C SER A 371 1.86 -53.55 21.84
N TYR A 372 2.41 -53.20 23.01
CA TYR A 372 3.20 -53.99 23.93
C TYR A 372 2.53 -55.31 24.35
N SER A 373 3.32 -56.39 24.48
CA SER A 373 3.23 -57.29 25.64
C SER A 373 4.52 -58.06 25.88
N MET A 374 4.88 -58.13 27.16
CA MET A 374 6.09 -58.69 27.76
C MET A 374 6.31 -60.20 27.60
N ALA A 375 7.57 -60.57 27.86
CA ALA A 375 8.02 -61.68 28.71
C ALA A 375 8.27 -63.08 28.11
N SER A 376 9.54 -63.48 28.33
CA SER A 376 10.04 -64.78 28.82
C SER A 376 10.07 -65.99 27.89
N GLY A 377 11.27 -66.55 27.75
CA GLY A 377 11.48 -67.97 27.48
C GLY A 377 12.78 -68.28 26.74
N GLU A 378 13.83 -68.53 27.54
CA GLU A 378 15.08 -69.28 27.27
C GLU A 378 16.13 -68.74 26.27
#